data_AF-A0A0F3IRR2-F1
#
_entry.id   AF-A0A0F3IRR2-F1
#
_cell.length_a   1.000
_cell.length_b   1.000
_cell.length_c   1.000
_cell.angle_alpha   90.00
_cell.angle_beta   90.00
_cell.angle_gamma   90.00
#
_symmetry.space_group_name_H-M   'P 1'
#
loop_
_entity.id
_entity.type
_entity.pdbx_description
1 polymer ?
#
loop_
_entity_poly.entity_id
_entity_poly.type
_entity_poly.pdbx_seq_one_letter_code
_entity_poly.pdbx_strand_id
1 'polypeptide(L)'
;MKSEADRALSLAASLGENTAARDAFAARDRDGLQAMLGPVFKELKDRHGVRQLQFHLAPATSFLRVHRPEKFGDDLSSFRFTVVEVNRTQKPVFGIENGVEGLGIRGVVPVFKDQKPIGSVEIGLSIDQFFFDRLKTATGADVALYVNSPKGLTVHAKTFANDPPVAPETLATALQGTTQIGTAA
;
A
#
# COMPACT_ATOMS: atom_id res chain seq x y z
N MET A 1 -9.81 -7.47 0.17
CA MET A 1 -8.70 -6.95 1.01
C MET A 1 -7.62 -8.00 1.26
N LYS A 2 -7.93 -9.16 1.86
CA LYS A 2 -6.93 -10.22 2.12
C LYS A 2 -6.09 -10.60 0.90
N SER A 3 -6.72 -10.87 -0.25
CA SER A 3 -6.02 -11.19 -1.50
C SER A 3 -5.04 -10.12 -2.00
N GLU A 4 -5.34 -8.83 -1.79
CA GLU A 4 -4.46 -7.74 -2.25
C GLU A 4 -3.32 -7.48 -1.24
N ALA A 5 -3.57 -7.68 0.05
CA ALA A 5 -2.52 -7.70 1.06
C ALA A 5 -1.54 -8.85 0.83
N ASP A 6 -2.06 -10.06 0.57
CA ASP A 6 -1.26 -11.24 0.23
C ASP A 6 -0.42 -10.96 -1.03
N ARG A 7 -1.01 -10.34 -2.06
CA ARG A 7 -0.29 -9.93 -3.27
C ARG A 7 0.85 -8.95 -2.98
N ALA A 8 0.60 -7.92 -2.17
CA ALA A 8 1.64 -6.96 -1.78
C ALA A 8 2.77 -7.65 -1.02
N LEU A 9 2.43 -8.54 -0.07
CA LEU A 9 3.40 -9.32 0.68
C LEU A 9 4.22 -10.26 -0.20
N SER A 10 3.58 -10.96 -1.15
CA SER A 10 4.30 -11.87 -2.06
C SER A 10 5.30 -11.12 -2.96
N LEU A 11 4.91 -9.95 -3.48
CA LEU A 11 5.82 -9.11 -4.26
C LEU A 11 6.98 -8.57 -3.40
N ALA A 12 6.68 -8.08 -2.20
CA ALA A 12 7.70 -7.59 -1.27
C ALA A 12 8.66 -8.72 -0.85
N ALA A 13 8.15 -9.90 -0.53
CA ALA A 13 8.94 -11.09 -0.21
C ALA A 13 9.86 -11.50 -1.37
N SER A 14 9.34 -11.51 -2.60
CA SER A 14 10.14 -11.87 -3.78
C SER A 14 11.31 -10.89 -3.99
N LEU A 15 11.10 -9.60 -3.74
CA LEU A 15 12.17 -8.59 -3.81
C LEU A 15 13.13 -8.68 -2.63
N GLY A 16 12.61 -8.93 -1.43
CA GLY A 16 13.38 -9.08 -0.21
C GLY A 16 14.27 -10.33 -0.19
N GLU A 17 13.91 -11.37 -0.94
CA GLU A 17 14.69 -12.60 -1.10
C GLU A 17 15.64 -12.57 -2.31
N ASN A 18 15.50 -11.58 -3.21
CA ASN A 18 16.40 -11.45 -4.36
C ASN A 18 17.84 -11.16 -3.88
N THR A 19 18.76 -12.08 -4.18
CA THR A 19 20.15 -12.01 -3.70
C THR A 19 20.85 -10.71 -4.08
N ALA A 20 20.71 -10.26 -5.33
CA ALA A 20 21.37 -9.04 -5.80
C ALA A 20 20.81 -7.78 -5.10
N ALA A 21 19.49 -7.71 -4.92
CA ALA A 21 18.86 -6.62 -4.19
C ALA A 21 19.25 -6.61 -2.70
N ARG A 22 19.30 -7.79 -2.06
CA ARG A 22 19.77 -7.95 -0.67
C ARG A 22 21.21 -7.51 -0.51
N ASP A 23 22.08 -7.88 -1.45
CA ASP A 23 23.50 -7.56 -1.40
C ASP A 23 23.74 -6.06 -1.57
N ALA A 24 23.07 -5.44 -2.56
CA ALA A 24 23.10 -3.99 -2.73
C ALA A 24 22.55 -3.27 -1.49
N PHE A 25 21.45 -3.75 -0.91
CA PHE A 25 20.87 -3.15 0.28
C PHE A 25 21.75 -3.30 1.53
N ALA A 26 22.41 -4.46 1.70
CA ALA A 26 23.37 -4.72 2.77
C ALA A 26 24.62 -3.82 2.63
N ALA A 27 25.11 -3.63 1.40
CA ALA A 27 26.23 -2.74 1.09
C ALA A 27 25.87 -1.25 1.16
N ARG A 28 24.59 -0.91 1.41
CA ARG A 28 24.05 0.46 1.33
C ARG A 28 24.26 1.10 -0.05
N ASP A 29 24.35 0.28 -1.09
CA ASP A 29 24.43 0.72 -2.48
C ASP A 29 23.03 1.09 -3.00
N ARG A 30 22.62 2.31 -2.68
CA ARG A 30 21.32 2.84 -3.08
C ARG A 30 21.20 2.97 -4.60
N ASP A 31 22.27 3.39 -5.27
CA ASP A 31 22.25 3.68 -6.71
C ASP A 31 22.21 2.38 -7.51
N GLY A 32 22.96 1.35 -7.11
CA GLY A 32 22.86 0.01 -7.68
C GLY A 32 21.49 -0.63 -7.45
N LEU A 33 20.93 -0.49 -6.24
CA LEU A 33 19.57 -0.97 -5.95
C LEU A 33 18.51 -0.25 -6.81
N GLN A 34 18.66 1.06 -7.02
CA GLN A 34 17.78 1.83 -7.90
C GLN A 34 17.91 1.42 -9.37
N ALA A 35 19.14 1.24 -9.87
CA ALA A 35 19.38 0.81 -11.24
C ALA A 35 18.74 -0.55 -11.53
N MET A 36 18.77 -1.45 -10.55
CA MET A 36 18.18 -2.79 -10.65
C MET A 36 16.65 -2.76 -10.59
N LEU A 37 16.08 -2.01 -9.65
CA LEU A 37 14.66 -2.09 -9.34
C LEU A 37 13.80 -1.05 -10.05
N GLY A 38 14.39 0.02 -10.60
CA GLY A 38 13.68 1.04 -11.37
C GLY A 38 12.88 0.45 -12.54
N PRO A 39 13.48 -0.38 -13.41
CA PRO A 39 12.76 -1.05 -14.51
C PRO A 39 11.66 -1.98 -14.02
N VAL A 40 11.91 -2.74 -12.94
CA VAL A 40 10.93 -3.64 -12.32
C VAL A 40 9.73 -2.85 -11.80
N PHE A 41 10.00 -1.75 -11.09
CA PHE A 41 8.95 -0.87 -10.57
C PHE A 41 8.11 -0.28 -11.70
N LYS A 42 8.72 0.14 -12.81
CA LYS A 42 7.98 0.67 -13.97
C LYS A 42 6.96 -0.34 -14.48
N GLU A 43 7.37 -1.59 -14.68
CA GLU A 43 6.47 -2.66 -15.14
C GLU A 43 5.35 -2.95 -14.13
N LEU A 44 5.71 -3.06 -12.84
CA LEU A 44 4.74 -3.28 -11.76
C LEU A 44 3.73 -2.13 -11.63
N LYS A 45 4.17 -0.89 -11.87
CA LYS A 45 3.32 0.29 -11.86
C LYS A 45 2.34 0.28 -13.03
N ASP A 46 2.83 -0.02 -14.22
CA ASP A 46 2.04 0.06 -15.45
C ASP A 46 1.02 -1.08 -15.55
N ARG A 47 1.35 -2.28 -15.04
CA ARG A 47 0.51 -3.48 -15.23
C ARG A 47 -0.16 -4.03 -13.97
N HIS A 48 0.39 -3.72 -12.79
CA HIS A 48 -0.02 -4.39 -11.55
C HIS A 48 -0.49 -3.41 -10.45
N GLY A 49 -0.65 -2.13 -10.77
CA GLY A 49 -1.17 -1.12 -9.85
C GLY A 49 -0.26 -0.87 -8.64
N VAL A 50 1.04 -1.18 -8.75
CA VAL A 50 2.02 -0.85 -7.71
C VAL A 50 2.32 0.64 -7.79
N ARG A 51 2.18 1.36 -6.67
CA ARG A 51 2.50 2.79 -6.58
C ARG A 51 3.70 3.08 -5.71
N GLN A 52 3.99 2.17 -4.77
CA GLN A 52 5.15 2.30 -3.90
C GLN A 52 5.97 1.02 -3.94
N LEU A 53 7.26 1.21 -4.10
CA LEU A 53 8.29 0.23 -3.84
C LEU A 53 9.38 0.97 -3.06
N GLN A 54 9.65 0.52 -1.84
CA GLN A 54 10.49 1.26 -0.90
C GLN A 54 11.26 0.34 0.03
N PHE A 55 12.52 0.69 0.29
CA PHE A 55 13.38 0.06 1.28
C PHE A 55 13.58 0.98 2.48
N HIS A 56 13.64 0.40 3.67
CA HIS A 56 13.71 1.13 4.93
C HIS A 56 14.80 0.58 5.84
N LEU A 57 15.49 1.46 6.56
CA LEU A 57 16.29 1.08 7.72
C LEU A 57 15.41 1.10 8.97
N ALA A 58 15.71 0.22 9.92
CA ALA A 58 15.07 0.27 11.23
C ALA A 58 15.42 1.57 11.96
N PRO A 59 14.47 2.19 12.69
CA PRO A 59 13.08 1.73 12.88
C PRO A 59 12.17 2.03 11.68
N ALA A 60 12.34 3.18 11.00
CA ALA A 60 11.54 3.58 9.84
C ALA A 60 12.21 4.65 8.95
N THR A 61 13.55 4.67 8.85
CA THR A 61 14.24 5.62 7.97
C THR A 61 14.08 5.21 6.52
N SER A 62 13.67 6.13 5.64
CA SER A 62 13.59 5.85 4.21
C SER A 62 14.98 5.67 3.60
N PHE A 63 15.35 4.45 3.22
CA PHE A 63 16.62 4.20 2.54
C PHE A 63 16.54 4.52 1.04
N LEU A 64 15.56 3.92 0.35
CA LEU A 64 15.34 4.12 -1.07
C LEU A 64 13.86 4.05 -1.39
N ARG A 65 13.33 5.09 -2.02
CA ARG A 65 12.03 5.08 -2.70
C ARG A 65 12.27 4.86 -4.18
N VAL A 66 12.01 3.66 -4.68
CA VAL A 66 12.28 3.40 -6.12
C VAL A 66 11.39 4.26 -7.03
N HIS A 67 10.22 4.61 -6.53
CA HIS A 67 9.25 5.49 -7.18
C HIS A 67 9.60 6.99 -7.10
N ARG A 68 10.53 7.39 -6.23
CA ARG A 68 11.00 8.78 -6.00
C ARG A 68 12.43 8.79 -5.39
N PRO A 69 13.44 8.34 -6.15
CA PRO A 69 14.78 8.07 -5.62
C PRO A 69 15.47 9.31 -5.04
N GLU A 70 15.06 10.51 -5.45
CA GLU A 70 15.55 11.79 -4.94
C GLU A 70 15.14 12.07 -3.48
N LYS A 71 14.14 11.36 -2.95
CA LYS A 71 13.70 11.49 -1.55
C LYS A 71 14.16 10.30 -0.73
N PHE A 72 15.02 10.54 0.26
CA PHE A 72 15.55 9.54 1.18
C PHE A 72 16.03 10.18 2.49
N GLY A 73 16.32 9.36 3.50
CA GLY A 73 16.93 9.75 4.76
C GLY A 73 15.96 10.31 5.81
N ASP A 74 14.73 10.62 5.43
CA ASP A 74 13.69 11.08 6.34
C ASP A 74 13.13 9.94 7.21
N ASP A 75 12.71 10.29 8.42
CA ASP A 75 12.03 9.38 9.34
C ASP A 75 10.54 9.31 9.05
N LEU A 76 10.03 8.09 8.93
CA LEU A 76 8.63 7.79 8.60
C LEU A 76 7.83 7.30 9.81
N SER A 77 8.46 7.19 10.98
CA SER A 77 7.89 6.52 12.17
C SER A 77 6.54 7.08 12.63
N SER A 78 6.25 8.36 12.37
CA SER A 78 5.01 9.01 12.78
C SER A 78 3.80 8.67 11.92
N PHE A 79 3.98 8.07 10.73
CA PHE A 79 2.88 7.76 9.82
C PHE A 79 2.99 6.42 9.08
N ARG A 80 4.11 5.69 9.22
CA ARG A 80 4.35 4.38 8.61
C ARG A 80 4.46 3.29 9.67
N PHE A 81 3.34 3.02 10.34
CA PHE A 81 3.28 2.07 11.45
C PHE A 81 3.58 0.63 11.02
N THR A 82 3.24 0.25 9.79
CA THR A 82 3.60 -1.06 9.21
C THR A 82 5.12 -1.23 9.09
N VAL A 83 5.85 -0.17 8.75
CA VAL A 83 7.33 -0.18 8.65
C VAL A 83 7.97 -0.26 10.04
N VAL A 84 7.40 0.44 11.03
CA VAL A 84 7.85 0.32 12.42
C VAL A 84 7.63 -1.11 12.92
N GLU A 85 6.44 -1.67 12.68
CA GLU A 85 6.05 -2.99 13.18
C GLU A 85 6.85 -4.12 12.55
N VAL A 86 7.12 -4.09 11.24
CA VAL A 86 7.93 -5.12 10.57
C VAL A 86 9.36 -5.13 11.10
N ASN A 87 9.95 -3.95 11.35
CA ASN A 87 11.32 -3.83 11.85
C ASN A 87 11.40 -4.22 13.34
N ARG A 88 10.34 -3.98 14.11
CA ARG A 88 10.23 -4.38 15.51
C ARG A 88 10.03 -5.89 15.68
N THR A 89 9.11 -6.47 14.92
CA THR A 89 8.69 -7.87 15.08
C THR A 89 9.46 -8.85 14.22
N GLN A 90 10.10 -8.35 13.16
CA GLN A 90 10.80 -9.17 12.17
C GLN A 90 9.89 -10.21 11.51
N LYS A 91 8.60 -9.90 11.39
CA LYS A 91 7.58 -10.71 10.72
C LYS A 91 6.95 -9.91 9.59
N PRO A 92 6.50 -10.54 8.49
CA PRO A 92 5.72 -9.86 7.47
C PRO A 92 4.51 -9.12 8.07
N VAL A 93 4.30 -7.87 7.67
CA VAL A 93 3.20 -7.00 8.12
C VAL A 93 2.47 -6.45 6.92
N PHE A 94 1.14 -6.39 6.99
CA PHE A 94 0.31 -5.72 5.99
C PHE A 94 -0.68 -4.78 6.66
N GLY A 95 -1.13 -3.77 5.93
CA GLY A 95 -2.08 -2.81 6.47
C GLY A 95 -2.62 -1.85 5.42
N ILE A 96 -3.64 -1.09 5.80
CA ILE A 96 -4.13 0.04 5.01
C ILE A 96 -3.56 1.30 5.67
N GLU A 97 -2.81 2.08 4.90
CA GLU A 97 -2.21 3.31 5.39
C GLU A 97 -2.51 4.47 4.44
N ASN A 98 -2.83 5.62 5.04
CA ASN A 98 -2.91 6.89 4.35
C ASN A 98 -1.48 7.39 4.07
N GLY A 99 -1.07 7.34 2.80
CA GLY A 99 0.14 8.00 2.34
C GLY A 99 -0.13 9.40 1.82
N VAL A 100 0.92 10.10 1.43
CA VAL A 100 0.83 11.40 0.74
C VAL A 100 0.00 11.30 -0.55
N GLU A 101 0.02 10.15 -1.22
CA GLU A 101 -0.74 9.88 -2.44
C GLU A 101 -2.13 9.27 -2.18
N GLY A 102 -2.58 9.25 -0.92
CA GLY A 102 -3.87 8.70 -0.53
C GLY A 102 -3.80 7.30 0.06
N LEU A 103 -4.97 6.66 0.16
CA LEU A 103 -5.17 5.37 0.80
C LEU A 103 -4.51 4.25 -0.02
N GLY A 104 -3.69 3.43 0.64
CA GLY A 104 -3.03 2.31 -0.03
C GLY A 104 -2.92 1.07 0.84
N ILE A 105 -2.94 -0.09 0.20
CA ILE A 105 -2.64 -1.37 0.84
C ILE A 105 -1.12 -1.55 0.81
N ARG A 106 -0.52 -1.76 1.98
CA ARG A 106 0.92 -1.98 2.15
C ARG A 106 1.17 -3.44 2.51
N GLY A 107 2.16 -4.03 1.87
CA GLY A 107 2.79 -5.28 2.29
C GLY A 107 4.25 -5.00 2.56
N VAL A 108 4.70 -5.24 3.78
CA VAL A 108 6.05 -4.96 4.23
C VAL A 108 6.66 -6.22 4.80
N VAL A 109 7.87 -6.56 4.36
CA VAL A 109 8.60 -7.74 4.82
C VAL A 109 9.97 -7.35 5.36
N PRO A 110 10.47 -8.04 6.41
CA PRO A 110 11.84 -7.83 6.88
C PRO A 110 12.82 -8.35 5.82
N VAL A 111 13.96 -7.68 5.69
CA VAL A 111 15.07 -8.15 4.85
C VAL A 111 16.22 -8.56 5.74
N PHE A 112 16.75 -9.76 5.50
CA PHE A 112 17.87 -10.31 6.25
C PHE A 112 19.11 -10.47 5.36
N LYS A 113 20.30 -10.41 5.94
CA LYS A 113 21.56 -10.87 5.34
C LYS A 113 22.30 -11.67 6.41
N ASP A 114 22.67 -12.90 6.08
CA ASP A 114 23.36 -13.82 7.02
C ASP A 114 22.64 -13.94 8.38
N GLN A 115 21.31 -14.14 8.33
CA GLN A 115 20.40 -14.20 9.49
C GLN A 115 20.30 -12.90 10.33
N LYS A 116 20.93 -11.81 9.91
CA LYS A 116 20.83 -10.49 10.56
C LYS A 116 19.82 -9.61 9.84
N PRO A 117 18.88 -8.96 10.55
CA PRO A 117 17.98 -7.99 9.94
C PRO A 117 18.77 -6.76 9.46
N ILE A 118 18.58 -6.36 8.21
CA ILE A 118 19.25 -5.18 7.62
C ILE A 118 18.29 -4.03 7.31
N GLY A 119 16.98 -4.27 7.47
CA GLY A 119 15.90 -3.33 7.24
C GLY A 119 14.63 -4.05 6.77
N SER A 120 13.81 -3.37 5.97
CA SER A 120 12.60 -3.91 5.37
C SER A 120 12.39 -3.43 3.94
N VAL A 121 11.56 -4.15 3.19
CA VAL A 121 11.09 -3.76 1.85
C VAL A 121 9.56 -3.76 1.83
N GLU A 122 9.02 -2.78 1.14
CA GLU A 122 7.59 -2.54 1.01
C GLU A 122 7.15 -2.55 -0.44
N ILE A 123 5.96 -3.13 -0.66
CA ILE A 123 5.12 -2.88 -1.82
C ILE A 123 3.82 -2.21 -1.39
N GLY A 124 3.48 -1.12 -2.08
CA GLY A 124 2.25 -0.38 -1.89
C GLY A 124 1.38 -0.40 -3.13
N LEU A 125 0.13 -0.81 -2.95
CA LEU A 125 -0.91 -0.86 -3.97
C LEU A 125 -1.90 0.29 -3.73
N SER A 126 -2.25 1.04 -4.76
CA SER A 126 -3.29 2.07 -4.64
C SER A 126 -4.66 1.42 -4.50
N ILE A 127 -5.52 2.05 -3.70
CA ILE A 127 -6.96 1.79 -3.66
C ILE A 127 -7.63 2.80 -4.62
N ASP A 128 -7.24 2.76 -5.89
CA ASP A 128 -7.70 3.67 -6.95
C ASP A 128 -8.74 3.01 -7.88
N GLN A 129 -9.19 3.73 -8.92
CA GLN A 129 -10.18 3.21 -9.87
C GLN A 129 -9.79 1.85 -10.46
N PHE A 130 -8.50 1.59 -10.70
CA PHE A 130 -8.02 0.31 -11.23
C PHE A 130 -8.27 -0.86 -10.27
N PHE A 131 -8.15 -0.63 -8.96
CA PHE A 131 -8.57 -1.62 -7.96
C PHE A 131 -10.08 -1.87 -8.03
N PHE A 132 -10.88 -0.81 -8.13
CA PHE A 132 -12.35 -0.89 -8.16
C PHE A 132 -12.85 -1.59 -9.42
N ASP A 133 -12.29 -1.29 -10.59
CA ASP A 133 -12.63 -1.93 -11.86
C ASP A 133 -12.35 -3.45 -11.81
N ARG A 134 -11.22 -3.84 -11.22
CA ARG A 134 -10.91 -5.27 -11.01
C ARG A 134 -11.86 -5.92 -10.03
N LEU A 135 -12.24 -5.23 -8.95
CA LEU A 135 -13.20 -5.72 -7.98
C LEU A 135 -14.57 -5.97 -8.64
N LYS A 136 -15.07 -5.01 -9.44
CA LYS A 136 -16.31 -5.17 -10.21
C LYS A 136 -16.20 -6.30 -11.22
N THR A 137 -15.09 -6.39 -11.95
CA THR A 137 -14.86 -7.50 -12.91
C THR A 137 -14.89 -8.87 -12.22
N ALA A 138 -14.30 -8.99 -11.03
CA ALA A 138 -14.21 -10.25 -10.31
C ALA A 138 -15.51 -10.65 -9.59
N THR A 139 -16.30 -9.68 -9.13
CA THR A 139 -17.47 -9.92 -8.26
C THR A 139 -18.81 -9.63 -8.92
N GLY A 140 -18.82 -8.88 -10.03
CA GLY A 140 -20.02 -8.32 -10.65
C GLY A 140 -20.66 -7.18 -9.85
N ALA A 141 -20.14 -6.82 -8.68
CA ALA A 141 -20.76 -5.84 -7.79
C ALA A 141 -20.37 -4.39 -8.14
N ASP A 142 -21.34 -3.49 -8.00
CA ASP A 142 -21.08 -2.06 -7.91
C ASP A 142 -20.68 -1.69 -6.48
N VAL A 143 -19.52 -1.02 -6.35
CA VAL A 143 -18.89 -0.74 -5.06
C VAL A 143 -18.44 0.72 -5.03
N ALA A 144 -18.61 1.37 -3.89
CA ALA A 144 -18.04 2.66 -3.59
C ALA A 144 -17.34 2.62 -2.24
N LEU A 145 -16.21 3.32 -2.13
CA LEU A 145 -15.51 3.51 -0.87
C LEU A 145 -15.65 4.96 -0.44
N TYR A 146 -16.17 5.15 0.76
CA TYR A 146 -16.25 6.43 1.41
C TYR A 146 -15.14 6.55 2.45
N VAL A 147 -14.47 7.70 2.47
CA VAL A 147 -13.44 8.01 3.45
C VAL A 147 -13.91 9.20 4.27
N ASN A 148 -13.89 9.04 5.60
CA ASN A 148 -14.16 10.13 6.51
C ASN A 148 -12.93 11.04 6.60
N SER A 149 -13.11 12.32 6.33
CA SER A 149 -12.05 13.33 6.34
C SER A 149 -12.47 14.53 7.19
N PRO A 150 -11.57 15.46 7.52
CA PRO A 150 -11.94 16.72 8.19
C PRO A 150 -12.98 17.54 7.41
N LYS A 151 -13.12 17.31 6.09
CA LYS A 151 -14.12 17.96 5.22
C LYS A 151 -15.45 17.20 5.16
N GLY A 152 -15.61 16.14 5.96
CA GLY A 152 -16.75 15.23 5.94
C GLY A 152 -16.48 13.93 5.17
N LEU A 153 -17.54 13.14 5.01
CA LEU A 153 -17.52 11.87 4.29
C LEU A 153 -17.44 12.14 2.78
N THR A 154 -16.42 11.58 2.13
CA THR A 154 -16.17 11.79 0.68
C THR A 154 -16.04 10.46 -0.04
N VAL A 155 -16.51 10.39 -1.28
CA VAL A 155 -16.28 9.22 -2.14
C VAL A 155 -14.81 9.22 -2.57
N HIS A 156 -14.08 8.19 -2.16
CA HIS A 156 -12.69 7.99 -2.55
C HIS A 156 -12.60 7.34 -3.94
N ALA A 157 -13.45 6.34 -4.20
CA ALA A 157 -13.54 5.65 -5.50
C ALA A 157 -14.89 4.93 -5.62
N LYS A 158 -15.37 4.72 -6.85
CA LYS A 158 -16.63 4.04 -7.14
C LYS A 158 -16.62 3.32 -8.49
N THR A 159 -17.40 2.25 -8.62
CA THR A 159 -17.68 1.60 -9.93
C THR A 159 -19.07 1.90 -10.48
N PHE A 160 -19.88 2.65 -9.73
CA PHE A 160 -21.16 3.17 -10.16
C PHE A 160 -20.99 4.20 -11.28
N ALA A 161 -21.86 4.13 -12.30
CA ALA A 161 -21.87 5.11 -13.40
C ALA A 161 -22.28 6.51 -12.91
N ASN A 162 -23.22 6.58 -11.96
CA ASN A 162 -23.64 7.80 -11.27
C ASN A 162 -23.13 7.80 -9.82
N ASP A 163 -23.44 8.83 -9.04
CA ASP A 163 -23.20 8.74 -7.59
C ASP A 163 -23.97 7.56 -7.00
N PRO A 164 -23.37 6.83 -6.03
CA PRO A 164 -24.05 5.70 -5.40
C PRO A 164 -25.41 6.16 -4.87
N PRO A 165 -26.49 5.38 -5.04
CA PRO A 165 -27.85 5.80 -4.73
C PRO A 165 -28.13 5.74 -3.21
N VAL A 166 -27.22 6.28 -2.41
CA VAL A 166 -27.32 6.35 -0.95
C VAL A 166 -27.18 7.81 -0.55
N ALA A 167 -28.21 8.35 0.09
CA ALA A 167 -28.21 9.74 0.55
C ALA A 167 -27.11 9.96 1.61
N PRO A 168 -26.47 11.13 1.64
CA PRO A 168 -25.45 11.46 2.65
C PRO A 168 -25.93 11.29 4.10
N GLU A 169 -27.19 11.64 4.37
CA GLU A 169 -27.86 11.46 5.67
C GLU A 169 -27.82 9.99 6.10
N THR A 170 -28.23 9.10 5.19
CA THR A 170 -28.27 7.65 5.40
C THR A 170 -26.88 7.10 5.71
N LEU A 171 -25.85 7.56 5.01
CA LEU A 171 -24.45 7.18 5.29
C LEU A 171 -23.99 7.68 6.66
N ALA A 172 -24.31 8.93 7.03
CA ALA A 172 -23.94 9.49 8.32
C ALA A 172 -24.59 8.72 9.49
N THR A 173 -25.87 8.37 9.37
CA THR A 173 -26.59 7.58 10.37
C THR A 173 -26.09 6.13 10.42
N ALA A 174 -25.74 5.54 9.28
CA ALA A 174 -25.12 4.21 9.22
C ALA A 174 -23.76 4.16 9.93
N LEU A 175 -22.93 5.20 9.78
CA LEU A 175 -21.63 5.31 10.46
C LEU A 175 -21.74 5.41 11.98
N GLN A 176 -22.90 5.82 12.50
CA GLN A 176 -23.22 5.80 13.93
C GLN A 176 -23.71 4.42 14.42
N GLY A 177 -23.71 3.41 13.55
CA GLY A 177 -24.13 2.03 13.86
C GLY A 177 -25.64 1.81 13.84
N THR A 178 -26.41 2.77 13.32
CA THR A 178 -27.88 2.64 13.22
C THR A 178 -28.27 1.99 11.90
N THR A 179 -29.07 0.93 11.97
CA THR A 179 -29.59 0.20 10.80
C THR A 179 -30.32 1.15 9.85
N GLN A 180 -29.96 1.08 8.57
CA GLN A 180 -30.64 1.79 7.49
C GLN A 180 -31.37 0.79 6.61
N ILE A 181 -32.65 1.06 6.33
CA ILE A 181 -33.49 0.21 5.47
C ILE A 181 -34.03 1.10 4.36
N GLY A 182 -33.85 0.69 3.12
CA GLY A 182 -34.44 1.33 1.94
C GLY A 182 -35.15 0.29 1.09
N THR A 183 -36.25 0.68 0.45
CA THR A 183 -36.94 -0.12 -0.56
C THR A 183 -36.49 0.33 -1.94
N ALA A 184 -36.14 -0.63 -2.81
CA ALA A 184 -35.93 -0.35 -4.23
C ALA A 184 -37.25 0.11 -4.85
N ALA A 185 -37.20 1.17 -5.67
CA ALA A 185 -38.28 1.55 -6.56
C ALA A 185 -38.25 0.71 -7.84
#